data_AF-A0A2T2UP94-F1
#
_entry.id   AF-A0A2T2UP94-F1
#
_cell.length_a   1.000
_cell.length_b   1.000
_cell.length_c   1.000
_cell.angle_alpha   90.00
_cell.angle_beta   90.00
_cell.angle_gamma   90.00
#
_symmetry.space_group_name_H-M   'P 1'
#
loop_
_entity.id
_entity.type
_entity.pdbx_description
1 polymer ?
#
loop_
_entity_poly.entity_id
_entity_poly.type
_entity_poly.pdbx_seq_one_letter_code
_entity_poly.pdbx_strand_id
1 'polypeptide(L)'
;MEMIEITGYTQEEKLQIGTRYLLPRQLERTGLADRNVTLTDDALRLLIGGYTRESGVRQLERTIGSVLRGVAKDVATGVLSDATVDADDVEGHL
;
A
#
# COMPACT_ATOMS: atom_id res chain seq x y z
N MET A 1 -20.76 6.83 -31.14
CA MET A 1 -20.22 6.79 -29.77
C MET A 1 -18.75 6.49 -29.90
N GLU A 2 -17.90 7.43 -29.50
CA GLU A 2 -16.46 7.22 -29.52
C GLU A 2 -16.09 6.46 -28.24
N MET A 3 -15.52 5.27 -28.38
CA MET A 3 -15.12 4.43 -27.27
C MET A 3 -13.70 4.85 -26.86
N ILE A 4 -13.55 5.48 -25.70
CA ILE A 4 -12.23 5.77 -25.15
C ILE A 4 -11.71 4.47 -24.52
N GLU A 5 -10.73 3.83 -25.16
CA GLU A 5 -9.99 2.73 -24.54
C GLU A 5 -9.13 3.29 -23.40
N ILE A 6 -9.51 2.98 -22.17
CA ILE A 6 -8.65 3.22 -21.01
C ILE A 6 -7.80 1.97 -20.85
N THR A 7 -6.53 2.04 -21.27
CA THR A 7 -5.55 1.01 -20.94
C THR A 7 -5.31 1.02 -19.43
N GLY A 8 -5.36 -0.17 -18.82
CA GLY A 8 -5.01 -0.34 -17.41
C GLY A 8 -3.51 -0.19 -17.17
N TYR A 9 -3.12 -0.07 -15.90
CA TYR A 9 -1.73 -0.06 -15.52
C TYR A 9 -1.15 -1.48 -15.47
N THR A 10 0.07 -1.64 -15.99
CA THR A 10 0.92 -2.81 -15.77
C THR A 10 1.30 -2.93 -14.29
N GLN A 11 1.74 -4.12 -13.86
CA GLN A 11 2.16 -4.32 -12.46
C GLN A 11 3.30 -3.38 -12.07
N GLU A 12 4.25 -3.13 -12.97
CA GLU A 12 5.38 -2.22 -12.72
C GLU A 12 4.90 -0.77 -12.60
N GLU A 13 3.99 -0.32 -13.47
CA GLU A 13 3.39 1.03 -13.34
C GLU A 13 2.63 1.17 -12.01
N LYS A 14 1.90 0.14 -11.59
CA LYS A 14 1.23 0.13 -10.29
C LYS A 14 2.21 0.16 -9.13
N LEU A 15 3.34 -0.52 -9.23
CA LEU A 15 4.40 -0.47 -8.22
C LEU A 15 4.98 0.95 -8.10
N GLN A 16 5.29 1.59 -9.24
CA GLN A 16 5.77 2.97 -9.24
C GLN A 16 4.73 3.95 -8.69
N ILE A 17 3.45 3.77 -9.06
CA ILE A 17 2.35 4.60 -8.53
C ILE A 17 2.18 4.38 -7.02
N GLY A 18 2.21 3.12 -6.59
CA GLY A 18 2.13 2.68 -5.20
C GLY A 18 3.19 3.38 -4.36
N THR A 19 4.45 3.24 -4.77
CA THR A 19 5.62 3.78 -4.07
C THR A 19 5.62 5.31 -4.05
N ARG A 20 5.40 5.96 -5.19
CA ARG A 20 5.56 7.42 -5.31
C ARG A 20 4.36 8.21 -4.79
N TYR A 21 3.16 7.64 -4.81
CA TYR A 21 1.94 8.41 -4.60
C TYR A 21 0.94 7.79 -3.64
N LEU A 22 0.77 6.47 -3.60
CA LEU A 22 -0.24 5.86 -2.73
C LEU A 22 0.29 5.68 -1.32
N LEU A 23 1.49 5.14 -1.18
CA LEU A 23 2.14 4.90 0.10
C LEU A 23 2.31 6.20 0.90
N PRO A 24 2.93 7.28 0.38
CA PRO A 24 3.05 8.54 1.13
C PRO A 24 1.70 9.11 1.56
N ARG A 25 0.71 9.07 0.65
CA ARG A 25 -0.65 9.56 0.93
C ARG A 25 -1.34 8.74 2.03
N GLN A 26 -1.15 7.42 2.04
CA GLN A 26 -1.74 6.59 3.09
C GLN A 26 -1.02 6.77 4.43
N LEU A 27 0.31 6.95 4.45
CA LEU A 27 1.07 7.30 5.65
C LEU A 27 0.56 8.60 6.30
N GLU A 28 0.31 9.63 5.49
CA GLU A 28 -0.32 10.88 5.97
C GLU A 28 -1.71 10.60 6.59
N ARG A 29 -2.55 9.84 5.89
CA ARG A 29 -3.93 9.57 6.32
C ARG A 29 -4.02 8.71 7.57
N THR A 30 -3.05 7.84 7.83
CA THR A 30 -2.98 6.99 9.03
C THR A 30 -2.21 7.64 10.18
N GLY A 31 -1.71 8.87 10.00
CA GLY A 31 -0.94 9.57 11.05
C GLY A 31 0.46 8.99 11.25
N LEU A 32 1.02 8.36 10.22
CA LEU A 32 2.36 7.75 10.22
C LEU A 32 3.40 8.57 9.45
N ALA A 33 3.04 9.76 8.94
CA ALA A 33 3.94 10.60 8.15
C ALA A 33 5.25 10.97 8.86
N ASP A 34 5.19 11.22 10.18
CA ASP A 34 6.35 11.56 11.01
C ASP A 34 7.04 10.32 11.61
N ARG A 35 6.67 9.11 11.16
CA ARG A 35 7.24 7.84 11.62
C ARG A 35 8.10 7.23 10.51
N ASN A 36 9.12 6.47 10.90
CA ASN A 36 9.89 5.68 9.94
C ASN A 36 9.14 4.38 9.60
N VAL A 37 7.96 4.52 8.98
CA VAL A 37 7.14 3.40 8.50
C VAL A 37 7.20 3.33 6.98
N THR A 38 7.50 2.14 6.45
CA THR A 38 7.53 1.90 5.01
C THR A 38 7.00 0.51 4.65
N LEU A 39 6.58 0.36 3.39
CA LEU A 39 6.28 -0.90 2.74
C LEU A 39 7.38 -1.18 1.72
N THR A 40 7.93 -2.40 1.72
CA THR A 40 8.93 -2.79 0.73
C THR A 40 8.30 -2.91 -0.67
N ASP A 41 9.13 -2.87 -1.70
CA ASP A 41 8.67 -3.14 -3.06
C ASP A 41 8.06 -4.55 -3.16
N ASP A 42 8.59 -5.53 -2.43
CA ASP A 42 8.09 -6.90 -2.44
C ASP A 42 6.73 -7.02 -1.75
N ALA A 43 6.52 -6.30 -0.65
CA ALA A 43 5.19 -6.15 -0.06
C ALA A 43 4.22 -5.50 -1.06
N LEU A 44 4.61 -4.42 -1.74
CA LEU A 44 3.77 -3.78 -2.75
C LEU A 44 3.48 -4.69 -3.94
N ARG A 45 4.44 -5.47 -4.42
CA ARG A 45 4.25 -6.48 -5.47
C ARG A 45 3.28 -7.56 -5.03
N LEU A 46 3.40 -8.04 -3.79
CA LEU A 46 2.45 -8.98 -3.20
C LEU A 46 1.04 -8.38 -3.15
N LEU A 47 0.89 -7.13 -2.72
CA LEU A 47 -0.42 -6.46 -2.72
C LEU A 47 -1.00 -6.35 -4.14
N ILE A 48 -0.19 -5.94 -5.12
CA ILE A 48 -0.60 -5.80 -6.51
C ILE A 48 -1.07 -7.14 -7.09
N GLY A 49 -0.27 -8.19 -6.95
CA GLY A 49 -0.54 -9.50 -7.57
C GLY A 49 -1.47 -10.42 -6.78
N GLY A 50 -1.43 -10.35 -5.45
CA GLY A 50 -2.14 -11.26 -4.55
C GLY A 50 -3.45 -10.70 -3.99
N TYR A 51 -3.53 -9.38 -3.79
CA TYR A 51 -4.64 -8.74 -3.05
C TYR A 51 -5.44 -7.73 -3.88
N THR A 52 -5.10 -7.54 -5.16
CA THR A 52 -5.87 -6.68 -6.06
C THR A 52 -6.20 -7.39 -7.37
N ARG A 53 -7.36 -7.09 -7.94
CA ARG A 53 -7.76 -7.58 -9.27
C ARG A 53 -8.53 -6.51 -10.02
N GLU A 54 -7.82 -5.46 -10.41
CA GLU A 54 -8.34 -4.30 -11.13
C GLU A 54 -7.36 -3.84 -12.21
N SER A 55 -7.83 -3.03 -13.17
CA SER A 55 -6.97 -2.32 -14.13
C SER A 55 -6.34 -1.06 -13.55
N GLY A 56 -6.97 -0.45 -12.53
CA GLY A 56 -6.51 0.76 -11.84
C GLY A 56 -5.67 0.47 -10.58
N VAL A 57 -5.72 1.41 -9.64
CA VAL A 57 -5.02 1.34 -8.34
C VAL A 57 -5.91 1.66 -7.13
N ARG A 58 -7.24 1.65 -7.29
CA ARG A 58 -8.17 2.01 -6.20
C ARG A 58 -8.19 0.97 -5.10
N GLN A 59 -8.24 -0.31 -5.47
CA GLN A 59 -8.11 -1.44 -4.56
C GLN A 59 -6.70 -1.47 -3.96
N LEU A 60 -5.66 -1.23 -4.77
CA LEU A 60 -4.27 -1.16 -4.26
C LEU A 60 -4.13 -0.11 -3.15
N GLU A 61 -4.63 1.11 -3.37
CA GLU A 61 -4.62 2.17 -2.37
C GLU A 61 -5.37 1.78 -1.09
N ARG A 62 -6.55 1.16 -1.22
CA ARG A 62 -7.33 0.68 -0.08
C ARG A 62 -6.59 -0.37 0.72
N THR A 63 -5.96 -1.33 0.04
CA THR A 63 -5.23 -2.43 0.66
C THR A 63 -3.98 -1.93 1.38
N ILE A 64 -3.20 -1.02 0.78
CA ILE A 64 -2.09 -0.31 1.46
C ILE A 64 -2.59 0.38 2.73
N GLY A 65 -3.72 1.09 2.63
CA GLY A 65 -4.30 1.77 3.79
C GLY A 65 -4.76 0.82 4.90
N SER A 66 -5.20 -0.41 4.58
CA SER A 66 -5.53 -1.42 5.60
C SER A 66 -4.30 -1.87 6.36
N VAL A 67 -3.24 -2.23 5.63
CA VAL A 67 -1.95 -2.63 6.24
C VAL A 67 -1.43 -1.54 7.16
N LEU A 68 -1.40 -0.28 6.69
CA LEU A 68 -0.92 0.84 7.50
C LEU A 68 -1.80 1.17 8.70
N ARG A 69 -3.10 0.85 8.68
CA ARG A 69 -3.95 0.95 9.88
C ARG A 69 -3.59 -0.11 10.92
N GLY A 70 -3.26 -1.32 10.49
CA GLY A 70 -2.71 -2.37 11.36
C GLY A 70 -1.43 -1.89 12.05
N VAL A 71 -0.47 -1.40 11.26
CA VAL A 71 0.78 -0.83 11.79
C VAL A 71 0.52 0.36 12.72
N ALA A 72 -0.39 1.27 12.36
CA ALA A 72 -0.71 2.43 13.19
C ALA A 72 -1.28 2.03 14.57
N LYS A 73 -2.07 0.95 14.63
CA LYS A 73 -2.56 0.40 15.89
C LYS A 73 -1.41 -0.14 16.75
N ASP A 74 -0.46 -0.85 16.15
CA ASP A 74 0.69 -1.40 16.87
C ASP A 74 1.62 -0.29 17.37
N VAL A 75 1.79 0.77 16.57
CA VAL A 75 2.52 1.99 16.99
C VAL A 75 1.79 2.69 18.15
N ALA A 76 0.47 2.85 18.05
CA ALA A 76 -0.31 3.52 19.10
C ALA A 76 -0.34 2.74 20.43
N THR A 77 -0.20 1.42 20.38
CA THR A 77 -0.12 0.55 21.56
C THR A 77 1.29 0.38 22.10
N GLY A 78 2.29 1.01 21.47
CA GLY A 78 3.69 0.97 21.89
C GLY A 78 4.40 -0.35 21.57
N VAL A 79 3.81 -1.19 20.71
CA VAL A 79 4.41 -2.44 20.25
C VAL A 79 5.54 -2.16 19.25
N LEU A 80 5.37 -1.11 18.43
CA LEU A 80 6.34 -0.70 17.41
C LEU A 80 6.64 0.81 17.53
N SER A 81 7.89 1.21 17.31
CA SER A 81 8.25 2.64 17.13
C SER A 81 8.39 3.01 15.66
N ASP A 82 8.95 2.09 14.89
CA ASP A 82 9.26 2.18 13.47
C ASP A 82 8.96 0.82 12.84
N ALA A 83 8.61 0.78 11.55
CA ALA A 83 8.21 -0.47 10.89
C ALA A 83 8.61 -0.49 9.42
N THR A 84 9.32 -1.55 9.01
CA THR A 84 9.46 -1.90 7.59
C THR A 84 8.63 -3.14 7.37
N VAL A 85 7.53 -3.02 6.64
CA VAL A 85 6.61 -4.13 6.37
C VAL A 85 7.05 -4.79 5.07
N ASP A 86 7.53 -6.03 5.17
CA ASP A 86 7.88 -6.85 4.00
C ASP A 86 6.72 -7.79 3.62
N ALA A 87 6.88 -8.55 2.53
CA ALA A 87 5.85 -9.43 1.98
C ALA A 87 5.28 -10.42 3.03
N ASP A 88 6.14 -10.97 3.88
CA ASP A 88 5.75 -11.94 4.91
C ASP A 88 4.93 -11.31 6.06
N ASP A 89 5.10 -10.01 6.30
CA ASP A 89 4.40 -9.27 7.35
C ASP A 89 2.99 -8.81 6.92
N VAL A 90 2.74 -8.75 5.61
CA VAL A 90 1.50 -8.19 5.04
C VAL A 90 0.25 -8.89 5.59
N GLU A 91 0.27 -10.22 5.68
CA GLU A 91 -0.87 -11.01 6.19
C GLU A 91 -1.18 -10.71 7.67
N GLY A 92 -0.16 -10.38 8.47
CA GLY A 92 -0.35 -10.03 9.87
C GLY A 92 -1.06 -8.70 10.09
N HIS A 93 -1.06 -7.83 9.09
CA HIS A 93 -1.59 -6.46 9.17
C HIS A 93 -2.83 -6.20 8.29
N LEU A 94 -3.28 -7.17 7.49
CA LEU A 94 -4.50 -7.09 6.67
C LEU A 94 -5.77 -7.44 7.45
#